data_AF-S4UQQ6-F1
#
_entry.id   AF-S4UQQ6-F1
#
_cell.length_a   1.000
_cell.length_b   1.000
_cell.length_c   1.000
_cell.angle_alpha   90.00
_cell.angle_beta   90.00
_cell.angle_gamma   90.00
#
_symmetry.space_group_name_H-M   'P 1'
#
loop_
_entity.id
_entity.type
_entity.pdbx_description
1 polymer ?
#
loop_
_entity_poly.entity_id
_entity_poly.type
_entity_poly.pdbx_seq_one_letter_code
_entity_poly.pdbx_strand_id
1 'polypeptide(L)'
;MKAPALLTSLILTLLPLHASAVTLAYDTVYDDRSRSLATVACSDGRNGLLTRNFTTFGSLPSFPRVGAAQAITGWNSSACGKGAMLSIGKLTILKNTL
;
A
#
# COMPACT_ATOMS: atom_id res chain seq x y z
N MET A 1 -12.88 -62.64 -15.87
CA MET A 1 -12.77 -61.57 -14.84
C MET A 1 -11.43 -60.87 -15.01
N LYS A 2 -11.39 -59.53 -14.80
CA LYS A 2 -10.25 -58.59 -14.92
C LYS A 2 -10.06 -58.01 -16.33
N ALA A 3 -9.83 -56.72 -16.56
CA ALA A 3 -10.10 -55.44 -15.89
C ALA A 3 -9.75 -54.37 -16.95
N PRO A 4 -10.51 -53.28 -17.16
CA PRO A 4 -10.00 -52.15 -17.91
C PRO A 4 -9.61 -51.03 -16.94
N ALA A 5 -8.35 -50.63 -17.07
CA ALA A 5 -7.76 -49.47 -16.42
C ALA A 5 -7.95 -48.21 -17.28
N LEU A 6 -7.78 -47.06 -16.61
CA LEU A 6 -7.40 -45.74 -17.14
C LEU A 6 -8.53 -44.96 -17.87
N LEU A 7 -8.74 -43.66 -17.69
CA LEU A 7 -7.90 -42.56 -17.20
C LEU A 7 -8.73 -41.56 -16.38
N THR A 8 -8.32 -41.26 -15.15
CA THR A 8 -8.76 -40.07 -14.42
C THR A 8 -7.87 -38.89 -14.83
N SER A 9 -8.42 -37.98 -15.62
CA SER A 9 -7.74 -36.77 -16.09
C SER A 9 -7.45 -35.82 -14.92
N LEU A 10 -6.18 -35.73 -14.50
CA LEU A 10 -5.72 -34.75 -13.51
C LEU A 10 -5.58 -33.38 -14.20
N ILE A 11 -6.62 -32.55 -14.12
CA ILE A 11 -6.57 -31.17 -14.59
C ILE A 11 -5.78 -30.35 -13.56
N LEU A 12 -4.51 -30.08 -13.86
CA LEU A 12 -3.69 -29.15 -13.09
C LEU A 12 -4.07 -27.71 -13.48
N THR A 13 -4.92 -27.07 -12.69
CA THR A 13 -5.27 -25.66 -12.88
C THR A 13 -4.05 -24.79 -12.57
N LEU A 14 -3.41 -24.23 -13.61
CA LEU A 14 -2.42 -23.18 -13.45
C LEU A 14 -3.10 -21.94 -12.89
N LEU A 15 -2.81 -21.57 -11.64
CA LEU A 15 -3.16 -20.26 -11.13
C LEU A 15 -2.21 -19.22 -11.74
N PRO A 16 -2.71 -18.25 -12.54
CA PRO A 16 -1.86 -17.19 -13.04
C PRO A 16 -1.38 -16.32 -11.87
N LEU A 17 -0.07 -16.32 -11.63
CA LEU A 17 0.59 -15.40 -10.71
C LEU A 17 0.64 -14.02 -11.38
N HIS A 18 -0.24 -13.12 -10.96
CA HIS A 18 -0.23 -11.73 -11.43
C HIS A 18 0.83 -10.93 -10.66
N ALA A 19 1.99 -10.74 -11.28
CA ALA A 19 3.04 -9.86 -10.78
C ALA A 19 2.99 -8.52 -11.51
N SER A 20 2.52 -7.47 -10.83
CA SER A 20 2.56 -6.10 -11.35
C SER A 20 3.85 -5.42 -10.91
N ALA A 21 4.65 -4.96 -11.88
CA ALA A 21 5.77 -4.08 -11.60
C ALA A 21 5.24 -2.68 -11.23
N VAL A 22 5.75 -2.12 -10.14
CA VAL A 22 5.45 -0.76 -9.70
C VAL A 22 6.77 -0.04 -9.51
N THR A 23 6.85 1.23 -9.93
CA THR A 23 8.03 2.06 -9.69
C THR A 23 8.08 2.46 -8.22
N LEU A 24 9.19 2.11 -7.56
CA LEU A 24 9.51 2.59 -6.22
C LEU A 24 10.59 3.66 -6.34
N ALA A 25 10.37 4.79 -5.69
CA ALA A 25 11.39 5.81 -5.48
C ALA A 25 11.46 6.13 -3.98
N TYR A 26 12.63 6.58 -3.55
CA TYR A 26 12.88 7.05 -2.20
C TYR A 26 12.87 8.58 -2.17
N ASP A 27 12.28 9.15 -1.13
CA ASP A 27 12.26 10.59 -0.88
C ASP A 27 12.48 10.81 0.63
N THR A 28 13.54 11.54 0.97
CA THR A 28 13.98 11.80 2.34
C THR A 28 12.96 12.58 3.15
N VAL A 29 11.99 13.24 2.49
CA VAL A 29 10.90 13.93 3.19
C VAL A 29 10.11 12.99 4.10
N TYR A 30 10.01 11.70 3.73
CA TYR A 30 9.25 10.70 4.46
C TYR A 30 9.99 10.17 5.71
N ASP A 31 11.28 10.46 5.85
CA ASP A 31 12.08 10.12 7.03
C ASP A 31 12.05 11.20 8.10
N ASP A 32 11.55 12.40 7.79
CA ASP A 32 11.40 13.48 8.77
C ASP A 32 10.21 13.18 9.70
N ARG A 33 10.54 12.65 10.88
CA ARG A 33 9.59 12.33 11.95
C ARG A 33 8.73 13.53 12.38
N SER A 34 9.26 14.75 12.28
CA SER A 34 8.61 15.99 12.71
C SER A 34 7.70 16.60 11.66
N ARG A 35 7.81 16.14 10.40
CA ARG A 35 7.01 16.63 9.27
C ARG A 35 5.52 16.49 9.56
N SER A 36 4.79 17.59 9.43
CA SER A 36 3.34 17.64 9.66
C SER A 36 2.58 16.86 8.58
N LEU A 37 1.55 16.10 8.99
CA LEU A 37 0.61 15.47 8.06
C LEU A 37 -0.26 16.49 7.32
N ALA A 38 -0.30 17.76 7.75
CA ALA A 38 -1.00 18.81 7.04
C ALA A 38 -0.38 19.14 5.66
N THR A 39 0.86 18.69 5.39
CA THR A 39 1.55 19.01 4.13
C THR A 39 1.32 17.99 3.00
N VAL A 40 0.56 16.93 3.25
CA VAL A 40 0.34 15.83 2.30
C VAL A 40 -1.13 15.66 1.96
N ALA A 41 -1.43 14.95 0.86
CA ALA A 41 -2.80 14.72 0.40
C ALA A 41 -3.67 13.95 1.43
N CYS A 42 -3.03 13.14 2.28
CA CYS A 42 -3.71 12.44 3.37
C CYS A 42 -3.75 13.23 4.69
N SER A 43 -3.83 14.55 4.60
CA SER A 43 -3.95 15.47 5.74
C SER A 43 -5.27 15.27 6.50
N ASP A 44 -6.31 16.05 6.19
CA ASP A 44 -7.61 16.07 6.84
C ASP A 44 -8.72 15.56 5.90
N GLY A 45 -9.98 15.83 6.26
CA GLY A 45 -11.15 15.26 5.61
C GLY A 45 -11.51 13.86 6.13
N ARG A 46 -12.61 13.30 5.60
CA ARG A 46 -13.17 12.01 6.07
C ARG A 46 -12.17 10.85 6.06
N ASN A 47 -11.24 10.84 5.11
CA ASN A 47 -10.21 9.82 4.93
C ASN A 47 -8.81 10.29 5.41
N GLY A 48 -8.69 11.52 5.89
CA GLY A 48 -7.44 12.12 6.34
C GLY A 48 -6.90 11.48 7.61
N LEU A 49 -5.59 11.53 7.78
CA LEU A 49 -4.90 10.97 8.95
C LEU A 49 -4.96 11.91 10.16
N LEU A 50 -5.08 13.22 9.94
CA LEU A 50 -5.33 14.20 11.01
C LEU A 50 -6.66 13.91 11.73
N THR A 51 -7.71 13.56 10.97
CA THR A 51 -9.02 13.15 11.52
C THR A 51 -8.96 11.82 12.29
N ARG A 52 -7.87 11.06 12.12
CA ARG A 52 -7.61 9.81 12.85
C ARG A 52 -6.63 10.00 14.01
N ASN A 53 -6.44 11.25 14.45
CA ASN A 53 -5.63 11.64 15.61
C ASN A 53 -4.12 11.41 15.44
N PHE A 54 -3.63 11.42 14.20
CA PHE A 54 -2.20 11.53 13.89
C PHE A 54 -1.86 12.99 13.59
N THR A 55 -0.62 13.42 13.84
CA THR A 55 -0.22 14.83 13.68
C THR A 55 0.99 14.99 12.77
N THR A 56 2.01 14.14 12.95
CA THR A 56 3.24 14.12 12.16
C THR A 56 3.47 12.76 11.53
N PHE A 57 4.41 12.66 10.58
CA PHE A 57 4.83 11.37 10.02
C PHE A 57 5.27 10.40 11.13
N GLY A 58 5.97 10.91 12.14
CA GLY A 58 6.42 10.15 13.30
C GLY A 58 5.35 9.66 14.26
N SER A 59 4.13 10.19 14.17
CA SER A 59 3.00 9.73 14.98
C SER A 59 2.35 8.45 14.41
N LEU A 60 2.67 8.09 13.16
CA LEU A 60 2.13 6.92 12.50
C LEU A 60 2.78 5.63 13.05
N PRO A 61 1.99 4.59 13.36
CA PRO A 61 2.51 3.34 13.96
C PRO A 61 3.43 2.56 13.02
N SER A 62 3.44 2.89 11.73
CA SER A 62 4.29 2.27 10.72
C SER A 62 5.58 3.03 10.45
N PHE A 63 5.76 4.24 11.00
CA PHE A 63 6.98 5.03 10.76
C PHE A 63 8.24 4.20 11.12
N PRO A 64 9.32 4.23 10.31
CA PRO A 64 9.55 5.08 9.13
C PRO A 64 9.01 4.52 7.81
N ARG A 65 8.22 3.44 7.82
CA ARG A 65 7.60 2.90 6.61
C ARG A 65 6.36 3.72 6.21
N VAL A 66 6.63 4.92 5.70
CA VAL A 66 5.65 5.85 5.14
C VAL A 66 6.13 6.34 3.76
N GLY A 67 5.22 6.68 2.84
CA GLY A 67 5.61 7.11 1.49
C GLY A 67 4.45 7.52 0.59
N ALA A 68 4.72 7.85 -0.67
CA ALA A 68 3.67 8.12 -1.66
C ALA A 68 3.24 6.85 -2.41
N ALA A 69 2.04 6.86 -2.98
CA ALA A 69 1.64 5.86 -3.96
C ALA A 69 0.65 6.47 -4.96
N GLN A 70 0.66 5.91 -6.17
CA GLN A 70 -0.19 6.34 -7.28
C GLN A 70 -1.68 6.19 -6.98
N ALA A 71 -2.06 5.29 -6.06
CA ALA A 71 -3.44 5.10 -5.62
C ALA A 71 -4.05 6.32 -4.91
N ILE A 72 -3.23 7.21 -4.36
CA ILE A 72 -3.70 8.49 -3.84
C ILE A 72 -3.78 9.46 -5.02
N THR A 73 -4.98 9.71 -5.53
CA THR A 73 -5.17 10.62 -6.67
C THR A 73 -5.16 12.09 -6.27
N GLY A 74 -5.45 12.41 -5.00
CA GLY A 74 -5.44 13.77 -4.47
C GLY A 74 -5.84 13.81 -2.99
N TRP A 75 -6.16 15.02 -2.52
CA TRP A 75 -6.60 15.28 -1.14
C TRP A 75 -7.81 14.41 -0.73
N ASN A 76 -7.83 13.94 0.52
CA ASN A 76 -8.92 13.14 1.10
C ASN A 76 -9.25 11.85 0.30
N SER A 77 -8.27 11.30 -0.42
CA SER A 77 -8.41 10.03 -1.15
C SER A 77 -8.86 8.90 -0.22
N SER A 78 -9.75 8.04 -0.72
CA SER A 78 -10.16 6.82 0.00
C SER A 78 -9.00 5.83 0.23
N ALA A 79 -7.88 6.00 -0.48
CA ALA A 79 -6.66 5.20 -0.29
C ALA A 79 -5.77 5.67 0.87
N CYS A 80 -6.07 6.80 1.50
CA CYS A 80 -5.25 7.37 2.57
C CYS A 80 -5.09 6.44 3.77
N GLY A 81 -3.85 6.30 4.25
CA GLY A 81 -3.53 5.44 5.39
C GLY A 81 -3.65 3.94 5.14
N LYS A 82 -3.92 3.51 3.91
CA LYS A 82 -3.90 2.09 3.56
C LYS A 82 -2.46 1.58 3.50
N GLY A 83 -2.29 0.32 3.90
CA GLY A 83 -1.03 -0.37 3.76
C GLY A 83 -0.92 -1.02 2.39
N ALA A 84 0.08 -0.66 1.60
CA ALA A 84 0.45 -1.44 0.41
C ALA A 84 1.46 -2.51 0.82
N MET A 85 1.32 -3.72 0.30
CA MET A 85 2.33 -4.76 0.45
C MET A 85 3.22 -4.73 -0.78
N LEU A 86 4.43 -4.22 -0.61
CA LEU A 86 5.48 -4.33 -1.59
C LEU A 86 6.25 -5.62 -1.32
N SER A 87 6.93 -6.16 -2.33
CA SER A 87 7.66 -7.44 -2.20
C SER A 87 8.74 -7.43 -1.09
N ILE A 88 9.00 -6.25 -0.51
CA ILE A 88 9.96 -5.97 0.56
C ILE A 88 9.32 -5.47 1.88
N GLY A 89 7.98 -5.45 2.01
CA GLY A 89 7.28 -5.09 3.25
C GLY A 89 6.00 -4.27 3.06
N LYS A 90 5.32 -3.91 4.17
CA LYS A 90 4.10 -3.07 4.14
C LYS A 90 4.49 -1.58 4.11
N LEU A 91 3.71 -0.66 3.53
CA LEU A 91 3.99 0.79 3.52
C LEU A 91 2.72 1.58 3.78
N THR A 92 2.75 2.58 4.67
CA THR A 92 1.61 3.51 4.83
C THR A 92 1.73 4.65 3.84
N ILE A 93 0.65 4.94 3.12
CA ILE A 93 0.70 5.85 1.98
C ILE A 93 0.13 7.24 2.33
N LEU A 94 0.88 8.29 2.00
CA LEU A 94 0.65 9.70 2.36
C LEU A 94 0.51 10.68 1.17
N LYS A 95 1.20 10.43 0.05
CA LYS A 95 1.37 11.28 -1.16
C LYS A 95 1.54 12.79 -0.91
N ASN A 96 2.70 13.32 -1.29
CA ASN A 96 3.00 14.76 -1.20
C ASN A 96 2.11 15.59 -2.16
N THR A 97 1.78 16.83 -1.77
CA THR A 97 0.83 17.70 -2.47
C THR A 97 1.48 18.65 -3.49
N LEU A 98 2.67 18.32 -4.01
CA LEU A 98 3.27 19.10 -5.09
C LEU A 98 2.48 18.95 -6.39
#